data_AF-A0A8S3DLG5-F1
#
_entry.id   AF-A0A8S3DLG5-F1
#
_cell.length_a   1.000
_cell.length_b   1.000
_cell.length_c   1.000
_cell.angle_alpha   90.00
_cell.angle_beta   90.00
_cell.angle_gamma   90.00
#
_symmetry.space_group_name_H-M   'P 1'
#
loop_
_entity.id
_entity.type
_entity.pdbx_description
1 polymer ?
#
loop_
_entity_poly.entity_id
_entity_poly.type
_entity_poly.pdbx_seq_one_letter_code
_entity_poly.pdbx_strand_id
1 'polypeptide(L)'
;MDSVKRRLISIKEQLSRARDEDDFFESDINKWKEKLEALKKDLNIPKTVKIKHDDNMNSFIPKISVCEARMITERFGRFLGDIQIQENGQLITHGNSNAHAPVRGNGEYSSGQHLFRFKIENIGTSVNWILFAIVSKIAPIEQYSYKTATTYGWAGGNQVYLNGDCNNDFNGYKTDMETNHTLEFMIDCDRRKIRLKNEQTQSEYELDIDIIKCPFPWQISLDVYHSGTRLRLLQ
;
A
#
# COMPACT_ATOMS: atom_id res chain seq x y z
N MET A 1 -18.91 4.62 -9.23
CA MET A 1 -20.19 3.87 -9.37
C MET A 1 -20.71 3.74 -10.82
N ASP A 2 -20.52 4.73 -11.70
CA ASP A 2 -21.09 4.71 -13.08
C ASP A 2 -20.51 3.66 -14.04
N SER A 3 -19.31 3.13 -13.77
CA SER A 3 -18.68 2.11 -14.63
C SER A 3 -19.34 0.73 -14.48
N VAL A 4 -19.64 0.30 -13.24
CA VAL A 4 -20.30 -0.98 -12.95
C VAL A 4 -21.73 -0.97 -13.51
N LYS A 5 -22.46 0.15 -13.33
CA LYS A 5 -23.81 0.32 -13.88
C LYS A 5 -23.83 0.21 -15.41
N ARG A 6 -22.86 0.86 -16.09
CA ARG A 6 -22.71 0.76 -17.56
C ARG A 6 -22.40 -0.66 -18.04
N ARG A 7 -21.50 -1.38 -17.35
CA ARG A 7 -21.17 -2.78 -17.67
C ARG A 7 -22.37 -3.71 -17.47
N LEU A 8 -23.14 -3.51 -16.40
CA LEU A 8 -24.35 -4.29 -16.13
C LEU A 8 -25.44 -4.04 -17.20
N ILE A 9 -25.63 -2.77 -17.60
CA ILE A 9 -26.55 -2.40 -18.69
C ILE A 9 -26.12 -3.08 -20.00
N SER A 10 -24.84 -3.04 -20.33
CA SER A 10 -24.32 -3.69 -21.55
C SER A 10 -24.53 -5.21 -21.57
N ILE A 11 -24.35 -5.90 -20.42
CA ILE A 11 -24.63 -7.35 -20.32
C ILE A 11 -26.12 -7.62 -20.47
N LYS A 12 -26.97 -6.80 -19.85
CA LYS A 12 -28.43 -6.90 -19.97
C LYS A 12 -28.89 -6.74 -21.42
N GLU A 13 -28.32 -5.77 -22.15
CA GLU A 13 -28.62 -5.54 -23.57
C GLU A 13 -28.17 -6.72 -24.45
N GLN A 14 -26.98 -7.27 -24.20
CA GLN A 14 -26.48 -8.46 -24.91
C GLN A 14 -27.39 -9.68 -24.69
N LEU A 15 -27.79 -9.94 -23.44
CA LEU A 15 -28.68 -11.04 -23.09
C LEU A 15 -30.08 -10.87 -23.70
N SER A 16 -30.60 -9.64 -23.73
CA SER A 16 -31.92 -9.38 -24.34
C SER A 16 -31.90 -9.64 -25.84
N ARG A 17 -30.90 -9.11 -26.56
CA ARG A 17 -30.80 -9.33 -28.02
C ARG A 17 -30.65 -10.81 -28.37
N ALA A 18 -29.76 -11.52 -27.69
CA ALA A 18 -29.54 -12.94 -27.95
C ALA A 18 -30.80 -13.79 -27.68
N ARG A 19 -31.63 -13.38 -26.70
CA ARG A 19 -32.92 -14.02 -26.43
C ARG A 19 -33.95 -13.71 -27.52
N ASP A 20 -33.99 -12.47 -28.01
CA ASP A 20 -34.97 -12.04 -29.01
C ASP A 20 -34.64 -12.59 -30.41
N GLU A 21 -33.34 -12.81 -30.69
CA GLU A 21 -32.84 -13.35 -31.97
C GLU A 21 -32.74 -14.89 -31.99
N ASP A 22 -32.93 -15.55 -30.83
CA ASP A 22 -32.76 -17.01 -30.63
C ASP A 22 -31.40 -17.55 -31.13
N ASP A 23 -30.40 -16.66 -31.18
CA ASP A 23 -29.05 -16.91 -31.70
C ASP A 23 -28.05 -16.83 -30.54
N PHE A 24 -27.91 -17.93 -29.80
CA PHE A 24 -26.87 -18.06 -28.80
C PHE A 24 -26.31 -19.48 -28.71
N PHE A 25 -25.01 -19.55 -28.50
CA PHE A 25 -24.30 -20.80 -28.26
C PHE A 25 -23.92 -20.92 -26.79
N GLU A 26 -23.61 -22.14 -26.36
CA GLU A 26 -23.16 -22.41 -24.99
C GLU A 26 -21.91 -21.59 -24.61
N SER A 27 -21.06 -21.27 -25.59
CA SER A 27 -19.91 -20.37 -25.43
C SER A 27 -20.31 -18.95 -25.00
N ASP A 28 -21.42 -18.42 -25.49
CA ASP A 28 -21.89 -17.06 -25.15
C ASP A 28 -22.42 -17.01 -23.72
N ILE A 29 -23.12 -18.07 -23.30
CA ILE A 29 -23.58 -18.23 -21.92
C ILE A 29 -22.39 -18.25 -20.96
N ASN A 30 -21.36 -19.03 -21.26
CA ASN A 30 -20.14 -19.10 -20.45
C ASN A 30 -19.44 -17.73 -20.38
N LYS A 31 -19.35 -17.01 -21.50
CA LYS A 31 -18.78 -15.66 -21.54
C LYS A 31 -19.57 -14.65 -20.71
N TRP A 32 -20.91 -14.69 -20.72
CA TRP A 32 -21.71 -13.82 -19.86
C TRP A 32 -21.58 -14.18 -18.38
N LYS A 33 -21.51 -15.48 -18.06
CA LYS A 33 -21.27 -15.98 -16.71
C LYS A 33 -19.94 -15.46 -16.14
N GLU A 34 -18.87 -15.53 -16.93
CA GLU A 34 -17.56 -14.96 -16.54
C GLU A 34 -17.62 -13.45 -16.31
N LYS A 35 -18.29 -12.71 -17.20
CA LYS A 35 -18.48 -11.25 -17.03
C LYS A 35 -19.27 -10.90 -15.77
N LEU A 36 -20.29 -11.70 -15.44
CA LEU A 36 -21.10 -11.55 -14.22
C LEU A 36 -20.29 -11.86 -12.96
N GLU A 37 -19.52 -12.93 -12.94
CA GLU A 37 -18.65 -13.27 -11.81
C GLU A 37 -17.55 -12.21 -11.58
N ALA A 38 -16.98 -11.65 -12.64
CA ALA A 38 -16.06 -10.52 -12.54
C ALA A 38 -16.73 -9.29 -11.91
N LEU A 39 -17.96 -8.95 -12.33
CA LEU A 39 -18.74 -7.85 -11.74
C LEU A 39 -19.11 -8.10 -10.27
N LYS A 40 -19.44 -9.34 -9.93
CA LYS A 40 -19.75 -9.75 -8.55
C LYS A 40 -18.51 -9.62 -7.66
N LYS A 41 -17.34 -10.01 -8.16
CA LYS A 41 -16.06 -9.79 -7.48
C LYS A 41 -15.80 -8.29 -7.25
N ASP A 42 -16.00 -7.46 -8.28
CA ASP A 42 -15.85 -6.00 -8.19
C ASP A 42 -16.80 -5.35 -7.15
N LEU A 43 -18.03 -5.89 -7.01
CA LEU A 43 -19.03 -5.41 -6.04
C LEU A 43 -18.76 -5.85 -4.60
N ASN A 44 -18.17 -7.03 -4.43
CA ASN A 44 -17.87 -7.60 -3.13
C ASN A 44 -16.58 -7.05 -2.51
N ILE A 45 -15.81 -6.25 -3.24
CA ILE A 45 -14.66 -5.55 -2.65
C ILE A 45 -15.21 -4.39 -1.80
N PRO A 46 -15.04 -4.41 -0.47
CA PRO A 46 -15.57 -3.37 0.40
C PRO A 46 -14.96 -2.03 -0.01
N LYS A 47 -15.84 -1.09 -0.39
CA LYS A 47 -15.41 0.28 -0.70
C LYS A 47 -15.21 1.02 0.60
N THR A 48 -13.97 1.32 0.94
CA THR A 48 -13.65 2.21 2.05
C THR A 48 -14.17 3.61 1.72
N VAL A 49 -15.22 4.03 2.42
CA VAL A 49 -15.77 5.38 2.32
C VAL A 49 -14.92 6.28 3.21
N LYS A 50 -14.18 7.22 2.61
CA LYS A 50 -13.53 8.30 3.38
C LYS A 50 -14.46 9.49 3.45
N ILE A 51 -14.88 9.83 4.66
CA ILE A 51 -15.64 11.03 4.99
C ILE A 51 -14.63 12.15 5.21
N LYS A 52 -14.55 13.12 4.29
CA LYS A 52 -13.76 14.34 4.51
C LYS A 52 -14.67 15.43 5.08
N HIS A 53 -14.16 16.15 6.08
CA HIS A 53 -14.77 17.37 6.59
C HIS A 53 -14.23 18.54 5.75
N ASP A 54 -15.11 19.36 5.19
CA ASP A 54 -14.73 20.55 4.42
C ASP A 54 -14.72 21.74 5.38
N ASP A 55 -13.53 22.19 5.80
CA ASP A 55 -13.34 23.29 6.78
C ASP A 55 -13.57 24.68 6.16
N ASN A 56 -14.39 24.76 5.12
CA ASN A 56 -14.76 26.02 4.51
C ASN A 56 -15.66 26.81 5.46
N MET A 57 -15.05 27.73 6.21
CA MET A 57 -15.65 28.56 7.28
C MET A 57 -16.90 29.36 6.88
N ASN A 58 -17.23 29.44 5.58
CA ASN A 58 -18.42 30.14 5.07
C ASN A 58 -19.62 29.23 4.76
N SER A 59 -19.52 27.92 4.99
CA SER A 59 -20.63 26.98 4.79
C SER A 59 -21.31 26.64 6.11
N PHE A 60 -22.58 27.03 6.27
CA PHE A 60 -23.38 26.70 7.46
C PHE A 60 -23.64 25.18 7.60
N ILE A 61 -23.46 24.41 6.52
CA ILE A 61 -23.62 22.95 6.51
C ILE A 61 -22.31 22.32 6.01
N PRO A 62 -21.64 21.45 6.79
CA PRO A 62 -20.46 20.73 6.35
C PRO A 62 -20.81 19.87 5.13
N LYS A 63 -20.12 20.09 4.02
CA LYS A 63 -20.32 19.28 2.82
C LYS A 63 -19.64 17.94 3.01
N ILE A 64 -20.43 16.89 3.24
CA ILE A 64 -19.92 15.52 3.27
C ILE A 64 -19.64 15.08 1.83
N SER A 65 -18.37 15.05 1.44
CA SER A 65 -17.95 14.45 0.18
C SER A 65 -17.54 13.01 0.39
N VAL A 66 -18.25 12.07 -0.24
CA VAL A 66 -17.86 10.66 -0.33
C VAL A 66 -16.81 10.53 -1.43
N CYS A 67 -15.54 10.47 -1.04
CA CYS A 67 -14.48 10.12 -1.98
C CYS A 67 -14.45 8.59 -2.13
N GLU A 68 -14.72 8.09 -3.34
CA GLU A 68 -14.46 6.69 -3.69
C GLU A 68 -12.96 6.49 -3.44
N ALA A 69 -12.59 5.72 -2.40
CA ALA A 69 -11.19 5.37 -2.18
C ALA A 69 -10.75 4.63 -3.44
N ARG A 70 -10.01 5.32 -4.32
CA ARG A 70 -9.30 4.65 -5.40
C ARG A 70 -8.42 3.64 -4.71
N MET A 71 -8.70 2.35 -4.91
CA MET A 71 -7.73 1.31 -4.61
C MET A 71 -6.50 1.65 -5.43
N ILE A 72 -5.52 2.27 -4.78
CA ILE A 72 -4.23 2.50 -5.39
C ILE A 72 -3.65 1.10 -5.54
N THR A 73 -3.55 0.64 -6.78
CA THR A 73 -2.83 -0.59 -7.10
C THR A 73 -1.33 -0.31 -6.97
N GLU A 74 -0.88 -0.13 -5.73
CA GLU A 74 0.52 0.01 -5.41
C GLU A 74 1.24 -1.29 -5.76
N ARG A 75 2.50 -1.15 -6.18
CA ARG A 75 3.38 -2.22 -6.62
C ARG A 75 4.81 -1.82 -6.33
N PHE A 76 5.61 -2.78 -5.88
CA PHE A 76 7.06 -2.61 -5.87
C PHE A 76 7.59 -2.46 -7.29
N GLY A 77 8.55 -1.55 -7.50
CA GLY A 77 9.10 -1.30 -8.83
C GLY A 77 10.59 -1.02 -8.87
N ARG A 78 11.11 -0.16 -7.99
CA ARG A 78 12.54 0.17 -7.96
C ARG A 78 13.21 -0.55 -6.80
N PHE A 79 14.39 -1.12 -7.01
CA PHE A 79 15.14 -1.78 -5.96
C PHE A 79 16.65 -1.71 -6.22
N LEU A 80 17.45 -1.97 -5.19
CA LEU A 80 18.89 -2.14 -5.27
C LEU A 80 19.29 -3.35 -4.40
N GLY A 81 20.32 -4.08 -4.82
CA GLY A 81 20.80 -5.26 -4.11
C GLY A 81 20.13 -6.56 -4.58
N ASP A 82 20.22 -7.61 -3.76
CA ASP A 82 19.80 -8.97 -4.08
C ASP A 82 18.28 -9.16 -3.87
N ILE A 83 17.47 -8.40 -4.61
CA ILE A 83 16.00 -8.42 -4.51
C ILE A 83 15.39 -9.01 -5.77
N GLN A 84 14.39 -9.86 -5.56
CA GLN A 84 13.49 -10.30 -6.61
C GLN A 84 12.09 -9.75 -6.35
N ILE A 85 11.53 -9.06 -7.35
CA ILE A 85 10.14 -8.62 -7.36
C ILE A 85 9.34 -9.62 -8.19
N GLN A 86 8.34 -10.25 -7.57
CA GLN A 86 7.52 -11.31 -8.14
C GLN A 86 6.03 -10.91 -8.11
N GLU A 87 5.20 -11.74 -8.72
CA GLU A 87 3.73 -11.60 -8.69
C GLU A 87 3.27 -10.20 -9.08
N ASN A 88 3.79 -9.70 -10.20
CA ASN A 88 3.37 -8.42 -10.78
C ASN A 88 3.60 -7.22 -9.83
N GLY A 89 4.66 -7.28 -9.02
CA GLY A 89 5.03 -6.20 -8.09
C GLY A 89 4.46 -6.35 -6.69
N GLN A 90 3.86 -7.49 -6.33
CA GLN A 90 3.22 -7.69 -5.03
C GLN A 90 4.10 -8.42 -4.02
N LEU A 91 5.10 -9.17 -4.45
CA LEU A 91 5.97 -9.93 -3.57
C LEU A 91 7.43 -9.50 -3.77
N ILE A 92 8.10 -9.13 -2.70
CA ILE A 92 9.56 -9.01 -2.68
C ILE A 92 10.16 -10.21 -1.97
N THR A 93 11.22 -10.77 -2.54
CA THR A 93 12.04 -11.81 -1.92
C THR A 93 13.48 -11.31 -1.90
N HIS A 94 14.07 -11.27 -0.71
CA HIS A 94 15.49 -11.04 -0.55
C HIS A 94 16.24 -12.35 -0.82
N GLY A 95 17.30 -12.28 -1.62
CA GLY A 95 18.06 -13.44 -2.08
C GLY A 95 18.92 -14.06 -0.97
N ASN A 96 20.13 -14.47 -1.32
CA ASN A 96 20.98 -15.28 -0.44
C ASN A 96 21.96 -14.44 0.39
N SER A 97 22.11 -13.15 0.08
CA SER A 97 23.02 -12.25 0.81
C SER A 97 22.40 -11.65 2.09
N ASN A 98 23.24 -11.30 3.06
CA ASN A 98 22.86 -10.49 4.22
C ASN A 98 23.39 -9.07 4.03
N ALA A 99 22.65 -8.25 3.30
CA ALA A 99 23.00 -6.87 3.01
C ALA A 99 21.72 -6.04 2.91
N HIS A 100 21.82 -4.74 3.14
CA HIS A 100 20.70 -3.82 2.91
C HIS A 100 20.31 -3.83 1.44
N ALA A 101 19.03 -4.06 1.21
CA ALA A 101 18.46 -4.20 -0.11
C ALA A 101 17.16 -3.38 -0.18
N PRO A 102 17.28 -2.08 -0.51
CA PRO A 102 16.14 -1.17 -0.49
C PRO A 102 15.21 -1.43 -1.67
N VAL A 103 13.91 -1.24 -1.43
CA VAL A 103 12.84 -1.37 -2.41
C VAL A 103 11.91 -0.17 -2.29
N ARG A 104 11.44 0.37 -3.42
CA ARG A 104 10.43 1.42 -3.47
C ARG A 104 9.16 0.98 -4.18
N GLY A 105 8.04 1.51 -3.69
CA GLY A 105 6.77 1.51 -4.40
C GLY A 105 6.82 2.37 -5.67
N ASN A 106 5.89 2.13 -6.59
CA ASN A 106 5.68 2.95 -7.78
C ASN A 106 4.73 4.12 -7.50
N GLY A 107 3.97 4.07 -6.41
CA GLY A 107 3.08 5.15 -6.00
C GLY A 107 3.82 6.44 -5.69
N GLU A 108 3.12 7.55 -5.93
CA GLU A 108 3.55 8.91 -5.65
C GLU A 108 2.43 9.62 -4.91
N TYR A 109 2.70 9.98 -3.65
CA TYR A 109 1.68 10.44 -2.71
C TYR A 109 1.95 11.90 -2.33
N SER A 110 1.08 12.80 -2.79
CA SER A 110 1.16 14.25 -2.49
C SER A 110 -0.09 14.81 -1.79
N SER A 111 -1.13 14.01 -1.65
CA SER A 111 -2.42 14.45 -1.08
C SER A 111 -3.23 13.24 -0.64
N GLY A 112 -4.16 13.44 0.29
CA GLY A 112 -5.04 12.40 0.79
C GLY A 112 -4.36 11.41 1.73
N GLN A 113 -5.12 10.37 2.06
CA GLN A 113 -4.68 9.27 2.91
C GLN A 113 -4.60 7.99 2.09
N HIS A 114 -3.54 7.23 2.27
CA HIS A 114 -3.25 5.99 1.55
C HIS A 114 -2.95 4.91 2.57
N LEU A 115 -3.61 3.76 2.46
CA LEU A 115 -3.47 2.66 3.39
C LEU A 115 -2.97 1.44 2.62
N PHE A 116 -1.91 0.83 3.14
CA PHE A 116 -1.27 -0.35 2.58
C PHE A 116 -1.25 -1.44 3.63
N ARG A 117 -1.38 -2.68 3.20
CA ARG A 117 -1.27 -3.85 4.07
C ARG A 117 -0.14 -4.72 3.59
N PHE A 118 0.79 -5.04 4.47
CA PHE A 118 1.94 -5.87 4.16
C PHE A 118 1.90 -7.14 4.98
N LYS A 119 2.00 -8.30 4.33
CA LYS A 119 2.19 -9.59 5.00
C LYS A 119 3.67 -9.94 4.99
N ILE A 120 4.23 -10.13 6.17
CA ILE A 120 5.57 -10.68 6.33
C ILE A 120 5.46 -12.20 6.18
N GLU A 121 5.81 -12.74 5.01
CA GLU A 121 5.75 -14.19 4.79
C GLU A 121 6.93 -14.91 5.44
N ASN A 122 8.08 -14.24 5.55
CA ASN A 122 9.29 -14.77 6.18
C ASN A 122 10.26 -13.63 6.54
N ILE A 123 10.95 -13.70 7.69
CA ILE A 123 12.00 -12.74 8.10
C ILE A 123 13.42 -13.33 7.97
N GLY A 124 13.55 -14.60 7.59
CA GLY A 124 14.85 -15.24 7.34
C GLY A 124 15.62 -15.65 8.61
N THR A 125 15.86 -14.71 9.54
CA THR A 125 16.60 -14.96 10.80
C THR A 125 15.92 -14.29 12.01
N SER A 126 16.46 -14.48 13.22
CA SER A 126 15.90 -13.94 14.47
C SER A 126 16.17 -12.45 14.72
N VAL A 127 17.13 -11.85 14.00
CA VAL A 127 17.44 -10.43 14.13
C VAL A 127 16.56 -9.69 13.13
N ASN A 128 15.28 -9.51 13.44
CA ASN A 128 14.25 -9.08 12.48
C ASN A 128 14.46 -7.66 11.95
N TRP A 129 15.40 -7.41 11.02
CA TRP A 129 15.61 -6.09 10.44
C TRP A 129 14.91 -5.95 9.08
N ILE A 130 13.74 -5.31 9.12
CA ILE A 130 12.98 -4.83 7.98
C ILE A 130 12.59 -3.39 8.29
N LEU A 131 12.78 -2.46 7.37
CA LEU A 131 12.32 -1.07 7.46
C LEU A 131 11.01 -0.89 6.70
N PHE A 132 10.02 -0.26 7.34
CA PHE A 132 8.82 0.30 6.72
C PHE A 132 8.85 1.82 6.84
N ALA A 133 8.98 2.50 5.69
CA ALA A 133 9.19 3.93 5.66
C ALA A 133 8.50 4.62 4.48
N ILE A 134 8.50 5.94 4.53
CA ILE A 134 8.37 6.80 3.35
C ILE A 134 9.71 7.44 3.02
N VAL A 135 9.83 7.86 1.77
CA VAL A 135 10.94 8.70 1.29
C VAL A 135 10.40 9.69 0.27
N SER A 136 11.02 10.87 0.16
CA SER A 136 10.71 11.78 -0.93
C SER A 136 11.14 11.17 -2.27
N LYS A 137 10.32 11.30 -3.31
CA LYS A 137 10.62 10.80 -4.66
C LYS A 137 11.96 11.33 -5.20
N ILE A 138 12.33 12.57 -4.84
CA ILE A 138 13.56 13.21 -5.32
C ILE A 138 14.82 12.53 -4.79
N ALA A 139 14.72 11.79 -3.68
CA ALA A 139 15.87 11.10 -3.12
C ALA A 139 16.31 9.95 -4.04
N PRO A 140 17.62 9.75 -4.26
CA PRO A 140 18.12 8.60 -5.00
C PRO A 140 17.86 7.29 -4.23
N ILE A 141 17.78 6.18 -4.96
CA ILE A 141 17.82 4.85 -4.32
C ILE A 141 19.28 4.44 -4.17
N GLU A 142 19.71 4.21 -2.94
CA GLU A 142 21.09 3.92 -2.57
C GLU A 142 21.12 2.80 -1.54
N GLN A 143 22.24 2.08 -1.42
CA GLN A 143 22.36 0.91 -0.55
C GLN A 143 21.98 1.18 0.92
N TYR A 144 22.17 2.42 1.39
CA TYR A 144 21.79 2.86 2.74
C TYR A 144 20.64 3.86 2.69
N SER A 145 19.61 3.57 1.89
CA SER A 145 18.47 4.48 1.68
C SER A 145 17.79 4.93 2.98
N TYR A 146 17.88 4.11 4.04
CA TYR A 146 17.37 4.43 5.36
C TYR A 146 18.06 5.62 6.02
N LYS A 147 19.29 5.99 5.58
CA LYS A 147 20.05 7.15 6.07
C LYS A 147 19.81 8.43 5.28
N THR A 148 18.98 8.41 4.23
CA THR A 148 18.72 9.63 3.47
C THR A 148 17.92 10.62 4.32
N ALA A 149 18.23 11.92 4.19
CA ALA A 149 17.58 12.99 4.97
C ALA A 149 16.05 13.05 4.81
N THR A 150 15.53 12.38 3.78
CA THR A 150 14.10 12.32 3.46
C THR A 150 13.41 11.05 3.99
N THR A 151 14.12 10.13 4.66
CA THR A 151 13.52 8.87 5.12
C THR A 151 12.89 9.01 6.50
N TYR A 152 11.65 8.53 6.61
CA TYR A 152 10.90 8.46 7.87
C TYR A 152 10.20 7.10 8.00
N GLY A 153 10.40 6.40 9.12
CA GLY A 153 9.78 5.09 9.31
C GLY A 153 10.28 4.31 10.52
N TRP A 154 9.93 3.03 10.54
CA TRP A 154 10.24 2.10 11.63
C TRP A 154 10.94 0.88 11.10
N ALA A 155 11.96 0.42 11.81
CA ALA A 155 12.64 -0.82 11.49
C ALA A 155 12.66 -1.78 12.69
N GLY A 156 13.21 -2.96 12.44
CA GLY A 156 13.61 -3.89 13.50
C GLY A 156 14.53 -3.28 14.54
N GLY A 157 14.68 -3.97 15.67
CA GLY A 157 15.57 -3.54 16.76
C GLY A 157 15.15 -2.23 17.43
N ASN A 158 13.84 -1.95 17.46
CA ASN A 158 13.25 -0.71 18.03
C ASN A 158 13.80 0.57 17.39
N GLN A 159 14.21 0.52 16.13
CA GLN A 159 14.78 1.67 15.43
C GLN A 159 13.68 2.50 14.76
N VAL A 160 13.68 3.80 15.02
CA VAL A 160 12.84 4.77 14.32
C VAL A 160 13.73 5.70 13.52
N TYR A 161 13.48 5.78 12.22
CA TYR A 161 14.19 6.70 11.34
C TYR A 161 13.40 7.99 11.22
N LEU A 162 14.01 9.09 11.63
CA LEU A 162 13.50 10.44 11.45
C LEU A 162 14.51 11.14 10.60
N ASN A 163 14.15 11.62 9.42
CA ASN A 163 15.05 12.38 8.56
C ASN A 163 16.40 11.68 8.28
N GLY A 164 16.38 10.35 8.14
CA GLY A 164 17.58 9.52 7.97
C GLY A 164 18.36 9.19 9.26
N ASP A 165 18.05 9.83 10.37
CA ASP A 165 18.69 9.58 11.66
C ASP A 165 17.99 8.45 12.41
N CYS A 166 18.79 7.50 12.90
CA CYS A 166 18.29 6.37 13.70
C CYS A 166 18.10 6.80 15.16
N ASN A 167 16.89 6.62 15.68
CA ASN A 167 16.50 6.91 17.04
C ASN A 167 15.94 5.63 17.66
N ASN A 168 16.69 5.02 18.59
CA ASN A 168 16.26 3.81 19.28
C ASN A 168 15.15 4.13 20.30
N ASP A 169 14.13 3.27 20.38
CA ASP A 169 13.03 3.33 21.34
C ASP A 169 12.25 4.67 21.32
N PHE A 170 12.30 5.41 20.20
CA PHE A 170 11.64 6.70 20.06
C PHE A 170 10.12 6.57 20.26
N ASN A 171 9.55 7.44 21.09
CA ASN A 171 8.13 7.42 21.48
C ASN A 171 7.63 6.05 21.99
N GLY A 172 8.51 5.25 22.60
CA GLY A 172 8.16 3.93 23.13
C GLY A 172 7.94 2.87 22.05
N TYR A 173 8.40 3.11 20.82
CA TYR A 173 8.35 2.12 19.75
C TYR A 173 9.06 0.83 20.15
N LYS A 174 8.33 -0.29 20.09
CA LYS A 174 8.86 -1.63 20.27
C LYS A 174 8.52 -2.45 19.03
N THR A 175 9.55 -2.98 18.38
CA THR A 175 9.35 -3.84 17.22
C THR A 175 8.60 -5.10 17.62
N ASP A 176 7.56 -5.42 16.87
CA ASP A 176 6.78 -6.65 16.99
C ASP A 176 6.50 -7.27 15.61
N MET A 177 7.34 -6.91 14.63
CA MET A 177 7.32 -7.47 13.28
C MET A 177 7.82 -8.91 13.34
N GLU A 178 6.93 -9.86 13.05
CA GLU A 178 7.23 -11.29 13.04
C GLU A 178 6.72 -11.96 11.76
N THR A 179 7.26 -13.14 11.46
CA THR A 179 6.78 -13.96 10.35
C THR A 179 5.29 -14.25 10.52
N ASN A 180 4.54 -14.16 9.42
CA ASN A 180 3.08 -14.23 9.31
C ASN A 180 2.30 -13.03 9.86
N HIS A 181 2.95 -12.01 10.42
CA HIS A 181 2.26 -10.77 10.80
C HIS A 181 1.84 -9.97 9.56
N THR A 182 0.74 -9.23 9.72
CA THR A 182 0.22 -8.27 8.75
C THR A 182 0.31 -6.88 9.36
N LEU A 183 0.99 -5.99 8.64
CA LEU A 183 1.17 -4.60 9.05
C LEU A 183 0.31 -3.69 8.18
N GLU A 184 -0.46 -2.82 8.80
CA GLU A 184 -1.09 -1.67 8.17
C GLU A 184 -0.12 -0.48 8.19
N PHE A 185 0.25 0.02 7.01
CA PHE A 185 1.03 1.23 6.86
C PHE A 185 0.16 2.31 6.22
N MET A 186 -0.03 3.42 6.92
CA MET A 186 -0.82 4.55 6.43
C MET A 186 0.09 5.73 6.15
N ILE A 187 -0.12 6.35 4.99
CA ILE A 187 0.46 7.63 4.60
C ILE A 187 -0.67 8.66 4.58
N ASP A 188 -0.63 9.65 5.47
CA ASP A 188 -1.55 10.79 5.51
C ASP A 188 -0.84 12.04 5.02
N CYS A 189 -0.95 12.34 3.73
CA CYS A 189 -0.34 13.52 3.13
C CYS A 189 -1.02 14.81 3.61
N ASP A 190 -2.33 14.77 3.90
CA ASP A 190 -3.10 15.94 4.31
C ASP A 190 -2.66 16.39 5.71
N ARG A 191 -2.45 15.44 6.63
CA ARG A 191 -1.98 15.71 8.01
C ARG A 191 -0.47 15.66 8.16
N ARG A 192 0.26 15.30 7.10
CA ARG A 192 1.72 15.11 7.07
C ARG A 192 2.21 14.08 8.08
N LYS A 193 1.56 12.92 8.10
CA LYS A 193 1.88 11.84 9.04
C LYS A 193 2.02 10.51 8.36
N ILE A 194 2.75 9.62 8.99
CA ILE A 194 2.69 8.18 8.69
C ILE A 194 2.34 7.42 9.95
N ARG A 195 1.74 6.23 9.77
CA ARG A 195 1.34 5.36 10.86
C ARG A 195 1.63 3.92 10.50
N LEU A 196 2.18 3.16 11.45
CA LEU A 196 2.39 1.73 11.33
C LEU A 196 1.58 1.04 12.44
N LYS A 197 0.71 0.12 12.04
CA LYS A 197 -0.07 -0.70 12.95
C LYS A 197 0.17 -2.17 12.66
N ASN A 198 0.44 -2.95 13.70
CA ASN A 198 0.50 -4.40 13.59
C ASN A 198 -0.90 -4.99 13.89
N GLU A 199 -1.47 -5.73 12.95
CA GLU A 199 -2.83 -6.27 13.08
C GLU A 199 -2.92 -7.40 14.12
N GLN A 200 -1.83 -8.10 14.41
CA GLN A 200 -1.84 -9.22 15.35
C GLN A 200 -1.70 -8.73 16.78
N THR A 201 -0.76 -7.84 17.04
CA THR A 201 -0.49 -7.31 18.39
C THR A 201 -1.34 -6.08 18.74
N GLN A 202 -1.98 -5.47 17.74
CA GLN A 202 -2.68 -4.18 17.84
C GLN A 202 -1.78 -3.00 18.27
N SER A 203 -0.45 -3.16 18.23
CA SER A 203 0.45 -2.03 18.44
C SER A 203 0.30 -1.02 17.31
N GLU A 204 0.43 0.26 17.64
CA GLU A 204 0.26 1.35 16.69
C GLU A 204 1.22 2.49 17.02
N TYR A 205 1.87 3.00 15.98
CA TYR A 205 2.87 4.05 16.08
C TYR A 205 2.63 5.09 14.99
N GLU A 206 2.83 6.37 15.33
CA GLU A 206 2.64 7.50 14.42
C GLU A 206 3.89 8.39 14.41
N LEU A 207 4.20 8.95 13.24
CA LEU A 207 5.25 9.95 13.05
C LEU A 207 4.70 11.17 12.31
N ASP A 208 5.04 12.35 12.82
CA ASP A 208 4.89 13.62 12.10
C ASP A 208 6.05 13.79 11.12
N ILE A 209 5.75 14.21 9.90
CA ILE A 209 6.72 14.40 8.83
C ILE A 209 7.02 15.88 8.63
N ASP A 210 8.30 16.23 8.73
CA ASP A 210 8.80 17.54 8.34
C ASP A 210 8.88 17.61 6.80
N ILE A 211 7.92 18.29 6.19
CA ILE A 211 7.84 18.44 4.72
C ILE A 211 8.99 19.28 4.13
N ILE A 212 9.72 20.04 4.94
CA ILE A 212 10.92 20.76 4.47
C ILE A 212 12.05 19.75 4.24
N LYS A 213 12.18 18.75 5.11
CA LYS A 213 13.17 17.68 5.00
C LYS A 213 12.75 16.55 4.08
N CYS A 214 11.46 16.21 4.05
CA CYS A 214 10.88 15.19 3.18
C CYS A 214 9.73 15.79 2.34
N PRO A 215 10.05 16.49 1.24
CA PRO A 215 9.02 17.10 0.39
C PRO A 215 8.24 16.05 -0.40
N PHE A 216 7.02 16.41 -0.81
CA PHE A 216 6.21 15.60 -1.73
C PHE A 216 6.82 15.51 -3.14
N PRO A 217 6.44 14.49 -3.94
CA PRO A 217 5.63 13.34 -3.56
C PRO A 217 6.42 12.35 -2.71
N TRP A 218 5.73 11.69 -1.77
CA TRP A 218 6.29 10.57 -1.02
C TRP A 218 6.12 9.26 -1.80
N GLN A 219 7.03 8.33 -1.57
CA GLN A 219 6.94 6.94 -2.03
C GLN A 219 7.11 6.01 -0.84
N ILE A 220 6.49 4.82 -0.90
CA ILE A 220 6.81 3.74 0.04
C ILE A 220 8.29 3.36 -0.15
N SER A 221 9.03 3.29 0.94
CA SER A 221 10.42 2.85 0.99
C SER A 221 10.54 1.72 1.99
N LEU A 222 11.01 0.58 1.52
CA LEU A 222 11.32 -0.59 2.32
C LEU A 222 12.81 -0.87 2.25
N ASP A 223 13.35 -1.50 3.28
CA ASP A 223 14.71 -2.02 3.27
C ASP A 223 14.72 -3.34 4.03
N VAL A 224 15.24 -4.38 3.40
CA VAL A 224 15.34 -5.73 3.99
C VAL A 224 16.81 -6.09 4.08
N TYR A 225 17.21 -6.76 5.16
CA TYR A 225 18.62 -7.09 5.39
C TYR A 225 18.92 -8.59 5.34
N HIS A 226 18.03 -9.43 5.86
CA HIS A 226 18.31 -10.86 6.02
C HIS A 226 17.90 -11.67 4.79
N SER A 227 18.75 -12.62 4.41
CA SER A 227 18.48 -13.54 3.30
C SER A 227 17.17 -14.30 3.50
N GLY A 228 16.46 -14.55 2.40
CA GLY A 228 15.17 -15.25 2.41
C GLY A 228 14.00 -14.47 3.01
N THR A 229 14.18 -13.19 3.37
CA THR A 229 13.07 -12.31 3.77
C THR A 229 12.05 -12.22 2.63
N ARG A 230 10.78 -12.43 2.94
CA ARG A 230 9.66 -12.38 1.98
C ARG A 230 8.58 -11.45 2.51
N LEU A 231 8.24 -10.45 1.72
CA LEU A 231 7.22 -9.47 2.07
C LEU A 231 6.24 -9.28 0.93
N ARG A 232 4.96 -9.41 1.24
CA ARG A 232 3.87 -9.28 0.28
C ARG A 232 3.05 -8.04 0.55
N LEU A 233 2.80 -7.24 -0.48
CA LEU A 233 1.77 -6.22 -0.48
C LEU A 233 0.40 -6.86 -0.76
N LEU A 234 -0.55 -6.66 0.14
CA LEU A 234 -1.92 -7.17 0.02
C LEU A 234 -2.82 -6.16 -0.70
N GLN A 235 -3.79 -6.68 -1.47
CA GLN A 235 -4.84 -5.89 -2.14
C GLN A 235 -6.12 -5.85 -1.32
#